data_AF-A0A518BX96-F1
#
_entry.id   AF-A0A518BX96-F1
#
_cell.length_a   1.000
_cell.length_b   1.000
_cell.length_c   1.000
_cell.angle_alpha   90.00
_cell.angle_beta   90.00
_cell.angle_gamma   90.00
#
_symmetry.space_group_name_H-M   'P 1'
#
loop_
_entity.id
_entity.type
_entity.pdbx_description
1 polymer ?
#
loop_
_entity_poly.entity_id
_entity_poly.type
_entity_poly.pdbx_seq_one_letter_code
_entity_poly.pdbx_strand_id
1 'polypeptide(L)'
;MSDQPAVKRTDESVKETLESLVIAFVFAFIFRAFVVEAFVIPTGSMAPTLLGQHLRVTSDESGYRYTVDNPGTWSTSGLDRARRAGAFDPMTGAGTRLGGAVTSPGDRILVLKYIYEFTEPRRWDVVVFKDPHTPKTNFIKRLVGLPNEELVILDGNLYTRPAGSVTDSDWRVARKSDRPKVQRAVWQPVYHSQYVPLDEGARANRGPGVPTWENPWKPTRGSNWDLTDRRRYRLTGDAGELRFDFGAGDYDRHAARYAYNQFSADSTVEQIEDVRLSVHLTPKNDGQTVWFESTARLDDPELSRERVRVTIEADGRVLLEAPDRPEDRRLLTRGQITPLRGRQDVHLEWWIVDQSVHLWMDGDRLLEWTWELPMTALIERGVPAETPSLGIGLSGGSCLIHRIELDRDLFYSSANGGTDARAAYVRLGRNTRGDTLTLGPDEFFCLGDNSPRSSDGRYWRQIDPWVAYRNFDAGRDGLGIVPRRLLIGKAFFVYFPAPFPLYGNRMAFVPDFGNLRFIH
;
A
#
# COMPACT_ATOMS: atom_id res chain seq x y z
N MET A 1 6.29 -8.90 82.37
CA MET A 1 7.08 -9.83 81.53
C MET A 1 6.15 -10.86 80.94
N SER A 2 6.02 -10.88 79.61
CA SER A 2 5.84 -12.08 78.78
C SER A 2 5.82 -11.60 77.33
N ASP A 3 6.94 -11.78 76.66
CA ASP A 3 7.19 -11.47 75.25
C ASP A 3 6.14 -12.08 74.31
N GLN A 4 5.75 -11.32 73.29
CA GLN A 4 5.17 -11.87 72.07
C GLN A 4 6.30 -12.21 71.07
N PRO A 5 6.28 -13.37 70.41
CA PRO A 5 7.28 -13.70 69.40
C PRO A 5 7.00 -12.95 68.09
N ALA A 6 8.06 -12.32 67.58
CA ALA A 6 8.07 -11.55 66.34
C ALA A 6 7.85 -12.43 65.09
N VAL A 7 7.09 -11.86 64.14
CA VAL A 7 6.68 -12.45 62.86
C VAL A 7 7.90 -12.69 61.95
N LYS A 8 8.20 -13.97 61.63
CA LYS A 8 9.04 -14.37 60.48
C LYS A 8 8.14 -14.55 59.24
N ARG A 9 8.08 -13.56 58.34
CA ARG A 9 7.32 -13.66 57.06
C ARG A 9 8.06 -13.13 55.82
N THR A 10 9.37 -12.84 55.91
CA THR A 10 10.10 -12.18 54.82
C THR A 10 10.86 -13.12 53.88
N ASP A 11 11.45 -14.21 54.39
CA ASP A 11 12.34 -15.07 53.58
C ASP A 11 11.59 -16.01 52.63
N GLU A 12 10.41 -16.52 53.02
CA GLU A 12 9.55 -17.35 52.14
C GLU A 12 9.05 -16.54 50.94
N SER A 13 8.63 -15.29 51.16
CA SER A 13 8.10 -14.42 50.09
C SER A 13 9.16 -14.06 49.05
N VAL A 14 10.41 -13.82 49.47
CA VAL A 14 11.51 -13.52 48.54
C VAL A 14 11.88 -14.76 47.70
N LYS A 15 11.91 -15.95 48.32
CA LYS A 15 12.19 -17.21 47.63
C LYS A 15 11.09 -17.54 46.60
N GLU A 16 9.83 -17.41 46.96
CA GLU A 16 8.68 -17.62 46.05
C GLU A 16 8.69 -16.62 44.88
N THR A 17 9.04 -15.36 45.16
CA THR A 17 9.19 -14.33 44.13
C THR A 17 10.32 -14.70 43.17
N LEU A 18 11.47 -15.13 43.69
CA LEU A 18 12.61 -15.54 42.88
C LEU A 18 12.30 -16.79 42.04
N GLU A 19 11.64 -17.79 42.64
CA GLU A 19 11.19 -19.00 41.94
C GLU A 19 10.23 -18.66 40.80
N SER A 20 9.24 -17.79 41.06
CA SER A 20 8.30 -17.32 40.04
C SER A 20 9.00 -16.56 38.90
N LEU A 21 10.00 -15.74 39.21
CA LEU A 21 10.80 -15.02 38.20
C LEU A 21 11.63 -15.98 37.34
N VAL A 22 12.25 -17.00 37.95
CA VAL A 22 13.01 -18.02 37.21
C VAL A 22 12.08 -18.82 36.32
N ILE A 23 10.93 -19.26 36.82
CA ILE A 23 9.91 -19.97 36.05
C ILE A 23 9.45 -19.10 34.88
N ALA A 24 9.10 -17.84 35.12
CA ALA A 24 8.69 -16.90 34.07
C ALA A 24 9.78 -16.70 33.02
N PHE A 25 11.05 -16.59 33.43
CA PHE A 25 12.19 -16.48 32.52
C PHE A 25 12.34 -17.74 31.66
N VAL A 26 12.32 -18.93 32.25
CA VAL A 26 12.40 -20.20 31.52
C VAL A 26 11.24 -20.31 30.51
N PHE A 27 10.01 -20.01 30.93
CA PHE A 27 8.86 -20.00 30.02
C PHE A 27 9.00 -18.98 28.90
N ALA A 28 9.50 -17.77 29.19
CA ALA A 28 9.75 -16.76 28.16
C ALA A 28 10.79 -17.24 27.13
N PHE A 29 11.84 -17.94 27.57
CA PHE A 29 12.86 -18.51 26.69
C PHE A 29 12.30 -19.65 25.83
N ILE A 30 11.52 -20.56 26.41
CA ILE A 30 10.84 -21.64 25.66
C ILE A 30 9.87 -21.03 24.64
N PHE A 31 9.04 -20.08 25.08
CA PHE A 31 8.09 -19.38 24.22
C PHE A 31 8.81 -18.68 23.05
N ARG A 32 9.94 -18.02 23.33
CA ARG A 32 10.78 -17.38 22.30
C ARG A 32 11.45 -18.39 21.36
N ALA A 33 11.87 -19.55 21.86
CA ALA A 33 12.53 -20.55 21.02
C ALA A 33 11.54 -21.24 20.05
N PHE A 34 10.33 -21.53 20.52
CA PHE A 34 9.39 -22.40 19.81
C PHE A 34 8.16 -21.70 19.25
N VAL A 35 7.73 -20.57 19.81
CA VAL A 35 6.46 -19.91 19.42
C VAL A 35 6.72 -18.61 18.66
N VAL A 36 7.54 -17.71 19.22
CA VAL A 36 7.73 -16.37 18.64
C VAL A 36 9.20 -16.05 18.41
N GLU A 37 9.55 -15.76 17.16
CA GLU A 37 10.89 -15.31 16.78
C GLU A 37 10.91 -13.81 16.44
N ALA A 38 11.94 -13.12 16.91
CA ALA A 38 12.15 -11.71 16.62
C ALA A 38 13.14 -11.52 15.46
N PHE A 39 12.75 -10.75 14.45
CA PHE A 39 13.60 -10.43 13.30
C PHE A 39 13.80 -8.92 13.16
N VAL A 40 14.96 -8.53 12.63
CA VAL A 40 15.22 -7.17 12.13
C VAL A 40 15.02 -7.19 10.62
N ILE A 41 14.31 -6.21 10.07
CA ILE A 41 14.10 -6.07 8.62
C ILE A 41 15.26 -5.27 8.01
N PRO A 42 16.14 -5.90 7.20
CA PRO A 42 17.32 -5.21 6.69
C PRO A 42 17.04 -4.43 5.40
N THR A 43 16.09 -4.89 4.57
CA THR A 43 15.85 -4.36 3.22
C THR A 43 14.43 -3.81 3.05
N GLY A 44 14.26 -2.87 2.13
CA GLY A 44 12.99 -2.21 1.85
C GLY A 44 11.98 -3.00 1.01
N SER A 45 12.19 -4.29 0.76
CA SER A 45 11.35 -5.10 -0.15
C SER A 45 9.88 -5.23 0.27
N MET A 46 9.57 -4.93 1.53
CA MET A 46 8.23 -4.99 2.10
C MET A 46 7.69 -3.60 2.46
N ALA A 47 8.37 -2.51 2.09
CA ALA A 47 7.84 -1.18 2.30
C ALA A 47 6.59 -0.98 1.42
N PRO A 48 5.57 -0.21 1.86
CA PRO A 48 5.50 0.50 3.14
C PRO A 48 5.11 -0.37 4.34
N THR A 49 4.61 -1.60 4.15
CA THR A 49 4.17 -2.50 5.23
C THR A 49 5.24 -2.71 6.31
N LEU A 50 6.48 -3.01 5.89
CA LEU A 50 7.65 -3.17 6.76
C LEU A 50 8.83 -2.37 6.20
N LEU A 51 9.40 -1.51 7.04
CA LEU A 51 10.51 -0.67 6.63
C LEU A 51 11.85 -1.39 6.88
N GLY A 52 12.67 -1.49 5.84
CA GLY A 52 14.07 -1.89 5.96
C GLY A 52 14.93 -0.77 6.53
N GLN A 53 16.24 -0.85 6.35
CA GLN A 53 17.07 0.32 6.62
C GLN A 53 16.64 1.49 5.73
N HIS A 54 16.39 2.65 6.34
CA HIS A 54 15.82 3.79 5.66
C HIS A 54 16.34 5.11 6.21
N LEU A 55 16.13 6.18 5.45
CA LEU A 55 16.32 7.56 5.88
C LEU A 55 14.94 8.16 6.14
N ARG A 56 14.81 8.91 7.24
CA ARG A 56 13.64 9.71 7.54
C ARG A 56 13.86 11.12 6.98
N VAL A 57 12.92 11.58 6.16
CA VAL A 57 13.03 12.82 5.39
C VAL A 57 11.84 13.71 5.73
N THR A 58 12.08 15.01 5.84
CA THR A 58 11.04 16.02 5.91
C THR A 58 11.26 16.96 4.74
N SER A 59 10.24 17.15 3.91
CA SER A 59 10.32 18.09 2.80
C SER A 59 10.46 19.51 3.33
N ASP A 60 11.44 20.24 2.80
CA ASP A 60 11.63 21.66 3.11
C ASP A 60 10.50 22.53 2.51
N GLU A 61 9.76 22.00 1.53
CA GLU A 61 8.72 22.74 0.81
C GLU A 61 7.32 22.51 1.40
N SER A 62 6.90 21.25 1.53
CA SER A 62 5.57 20.91 2.05
C SER A 62 5.54 20.67 3.56
N GLY A 63 6.69 20.40 4.17
CA GLY A 63 6.78 19.87 5.53
C GLY A 63 6.34 18.42 5.67
N TYR A 64 5.99 17.73 4.57
CA TYR A 64 5.60 16.33 4.60
C TYR A 64 6.76 15.43 5.04
N ARG A 65 6.47 14.47 5.92
CA ARG A 65 7.45 13.51 6.43
C ARG A 65 7.26 12.17 5.73
N TYR A 66 8.33 11.64 5.19
CA TYR A 66 8.32 10.38 4.47
C TYR A 66 9.65 9.63 4.64
N THR A 67 9.65 8.35 4.28
CA THR A 67 10.84 7.49 4.38
C THR A 67 11.33 7.10 3.01
N VAL A 68 12.64 7.12 2.83
CA VAL A 68 13.31 6.66 1.62
C VAL A 68 14.28 5.53 1.97
N ASP A 69 14.46 4.59 1.06
CA ASP A 69 15.38 3.46 1.21
C ASP A 69 16.80 3.93 1.54
N ASN A 70 17.58 3.12 2.24
CA ASN A 70 18.99 3.40 2.46
C ASN A 70 19.85 2.68 1.40
N PRO A 71 20.38 3.35 0.37
CA PRO A 71 21.25 2.70 -0.62
C PRO A 71 22.60 2.28 -0.02
N GLY A 72 22.93 2.76 1.18
CA GLY A 72 24.12 2.38 1.94
C GLY A 72 24.18 0.91 2.37
N THR A 73 23.06 0.17 2.35
CA THR A 73 23.06 -1.29 2.61
C THR A 73 23.89 -2.06 1.59
N TRP A 74 24.06 -1.53 0.38
CA TRP A 74 24.74 -2.21 -0.73
C TRP A 74 26.10 -1.59 -1.09
N SER A 75 26.36 -0.34 -0.66
CA SER A 75 27.67 0.33 -0.79
C SER A 75 27.70 1.67 -0.04
N THR A 76 28.78 1.97 0.70
CA THR A 76 29.03 3.29 1.30
C THR A 76 29.03 4.42 0.26
N SER A 77 29.55 4.16 -0.96
CA SER A 77 29.52 5.14 -2.05
C SER A 77 28.09 5.40 -2.57
N GLY A 78 27.17 4.46 -2.35
CA GLY A 78 25.74 4.61 -2.64
C GLY A 78 25.06 5.64 -1.74
N LEU A 79 25.37 5.65 -0.45
CA LEU A 79 24.81 6.62 0.50
C LEU A 79 25.26 8.06 0.21
N ASP A 80 26.55 8.25 -0.11
CA ASP A 80 27.05 9.59 -0.45
C ASP A 80 26.48 10.09 -1.79
N ARG A 81 26.28 9.18 -2.77
CA ARG A 81 25.57 9.52 -4.01
C ARG A 81 24.12 9.91 -3.75
N ALA A 82 23.41 9.16 -2.92
CA ALA A 82 22.03 9.47 -2.54
C ALA A 82 21.92 10.82 -1.83
N ARG A 83 22.85 11.10 -0.90
CA ARG A 83 22.91 12.39 -0.22
C ARG A 83 23.13 13.57 -1.17
N ARG A 84 23.90 13.35 -2.24
CA ARG A 84 24.10 14.33 -3.32
C ARG A 84 22.89 14.44 -4.27
N ALA A 85 22.25 13.32 -4.60
CA ALA A 85 21.11 13.27 -5.51
C ALA A 85 19.84 13.88 -4.88
N GLY A 86 19.70 13.77 -3.56
CA GLY A 86 18.49 14.19 -2.86
C GLY A 86 17.34 13.20 -3.03
N ALA A 87 16.23 13.51 -2.36
CA ALA A 87 14.95 12.82 -2.42
C ALA A 87 13.93 13.74 -3.12
N PHE A 88 12.75 13.22 -3.46
CA PHE A 88 11.63 13.99 -3.97
C PHE A 88 10.46 13.97 -2.99
N ASP A 89 9.81 15.10 -2.82
CA ASP A 89 8.60 15.22 -2.03
C ASP A 89 7.43 14.51 -2.74
N PRO A 90 6.79 13.50 -2.12
CA PRO A 90 5.61 12.84 -2.69
C PRO A 90 4.44 13.79 -2.94
N MET A 91 4.34 14.90 -2.20
CA MET A 91 3.20 15.81 -2.26
C MET A 91 3.30 16.84 -3.38
N THR A 92 4.52 17.22 -3.75
CA THR A 92 4.76 18.40 -4.61
C THR A 92 5.77 18.15 -5.73
N GLY A 93 6.46 17.01 -5.69
CA GLY A 93 7.56 16.67 -6.60
C GLY A 93 8.88 17.41 -6.32
N ALA A 94 8.96 18.27 -5.30
CA ALA A 94 10.15 19.08 -5.04
C ALA A 94 11.34 18.27 -4.54
N GLY A 95 12.55 18.68 -4.92
CA GLY A 95 13.78 18.08 -4.44
C GLY A 95 14.03 18.39 -2.95
N THR A 96 14.30 17.36 -2.16
CA THR A 96 14.62 17.45 -0.73
C THR A 96 16.05 17.00 -0.47
N ARG A 97 16.81 17.82 0.27
CA ARG A 97 18.21 17.52 0.59
C ARG A 97 18.29 16.50 1.73
N LEU A 98 19.28 15.61 1.65
CA LEU A 98 19.47 14.53 2.63
C LEU A 98 20.70 14.71 3.52
N GLY A 99 21.33 15.89 3.48
CA GLY A 99 22.64 16.19 4.10
C GLY A 99 22.72 16.01 5.62
N GLY A 100 21.60 15.80 6.31
CA GLY A 100 21.53 15.48 7.74
C GLY A 100 20.71 14.23 8.07
N ALA A 101 20.24 13.49 7.06
CA ALA A 101 19.38 12.34 7.28
C ALA A 101 20.15 11.20 7.95
N VAL A 102 19.58 10.70 9.05
CA VAL A 102 20.14 9.60 9.84
C VAL A 102 19.54 8.28 9.38
N THR A 103 20.40 7.29 9.17
CA THR A 103 20.00 5.93 8.85
C THR A 103 19.31 5.28 10.03
N SER A 104 18.07 4.87 9.80
CA SER A 104 17.27 4.04 10.67
C SER A 104 17.60 2.56 10.41
N PRO A 105 17.76 1.72 11.44
CA PRO A 105 18.22 0.33 11.28
C PRO A 105 17.14 -0.65 10.76
N GLY A 106 15.94 -0.17 10.44
CA GLY A 106 14.79 -0.97 10.04
C GLY A 106 13.89 -1.43 11.18
N ASP A 107 12.71 -1.92 10.81
CA ASP A 107 11.69 -2.41 11.73
C ASP A 107 12.12 -3.72 12.39
N ARG A 108 11.66 -3.93 13.63
CA ARG A 108 11.76 -5.22 14.32
C ARG A 108 10.39 -5.84 14.47
N ILE A 109 10.29 -7.09 14.04
CA ILE A 109 9.03 -7.81 13.96
C ILE A 109 9.03 -9.07 14.82
N LEU A 110 7.84 -9.50 15.20
CA LEU A 110 7.58 -10.81 15.77
C LEU A 110 6.93 -11.72 14.71
N VAL A 111 7.39 -12.96 14.69
CA VAL A 111 6.93 -14.02 13.79
C VAL A 111 6.43 -15.20 14.60
N LEU A 112 5.20 -15.63 14.34
CA LEU A 112 4.65 -16.87 14.89
C LEU A 112 5.23 -18.05 14.11
N LYS A 113 6.17 -18.76 14.72
CA LYS A 113 6.80 -19.94 14.13
C LYS A 113 5.82 -21.11 14.08
N TYR A 114 5.93 -21.94 13.05
CA TYR A 114 5.16 -23.20 12.91
C TYR A 114 3.64 -23.04 12.90
N ILE A 115 3.11 -21.81 12.84
CA ILE A 115 1.67 -21.57 12.79
C ILE A 115 1.00 -22.29 11.61
N TYR A 116 1.75 -22.50 10.54
CA TYR A 116 1.28 -23.18 9.34
C TYR A 116 1.30 -24.72 9.39
N GLU A 117 1.77 -25.30 10.50
CA GLU A 117 1.54 -26.72 10.83
C GLU A 117 0.15 -26.94 11.44
N PHE A 118 -0.48 -25.87 11.94
CA PHE A 118 -1.78 -25.91 12.63
C PHE A 118 -2.89 -25.21 11.85
N THR A 119 -2.55 -24.34 10.90
CA THR A 119 -3.49 -23.53 10.13
C THR A 119 -3.02 -23.38 8.69
N GLU A 120 -3.94 -23.30 7.74
CA GLU A 120 -3.55 -23.04 6.36
C GLU A 120 -3.09 -21.59 6.15
N PRO A 121 -1.99 -21.35 5.42
CA PRO A 121 -1.62 -20.03 4.97
C PRO A 121 -2.77 -19.39 4.20
N ARG A 122 -3.03 -18.12 4.49
CA ARG A 122 -4.06 -17.38 3.80
C ARG A 122 -3.42 -16.40 2.83
N ARG A 123 -4.07 -16.17 1.69
CA ARG A 123 -3.65 -15.10 0.78
C ARG A 123 -3.54 -13.78 1.56
N TRP A 124 -2.53 -13.00 1.20
CA TRP A 124 -2.10 -11.75 1.82
C TRP A 124 -1.40 -11.87 3.16
N ASP A 125 -1.18 -13.07 3.71
CA ASP A 125 -0.35 -13.21 4.90
C ASP A 125 1.10 -12.73 4.60
N VAL A 126 1.70 -12.00 5.54
CA VAL A 126 3.14 -11.71 5.49
C VAL A 126 3.89 -12.89 6.12
N VAL A 127 4.59 -13.65 5.28
CA VAL A 127 5.22 -14.90 5.65
C VAL A 127 6.74 -14.79 5.67
N VAL A 128 7.35 -15.48 6.61
CA VAL A 128 8.80 -15.72 6.65
C VAL A 128 9.07 -17.13 6.16
N PHE A 129 10.04 -17.29 5.27
CA PHE A 129 10.39 -18.59 4.67
C PHE A 129 11.88 -18.66 4.33
N LYS A 130 12.40 -19.87 4.11
CA LYS A 130 13.76 -20.08 3.60
C LYS A 130 13.83 -19.75 2.13
N ASP A 131 14.79 -18.91 1.75
CA ASP A 131 15.02 -18.52 0.36
C ASP A 131 15.31 -19.76 -0.51
N PRO A 132 14.48 -20.08 -1.53
CA PRO A 132 14.67 -21.25 -2.39
C PRO A 132 16.00 -21.28 -3.16
N HIS A 133 16.66 -20.14 -3.39
CA HIS A 133 17.97 -20.10 -4.05
C HIS A 133 19.13 -20.37 -3.11
N THR A 134 18.96 -19.99 -1.83
CA THR A 134 20.00 -20.07 -0.81
C THR A 134 19.31 -20.34 0.52
N PRO A 135 18.95 -21.60 0.81
CA PRO A 135 18.08 -21.98 1.94
C PRO A 135 18.72 -21.78 3.33
N LYS A 136 19.85 -21.07 3.40
CA LYS A 136 20.46 -20.55 4.63
C LYS A 136 19.90 -19.19 5.03
N THR A 137 19.32 -18.46 4.08
CA THR A 137 18.78 -17.10 4.27
C THR A 137 17.26 -17.17 4.48
N ASN A 138 16.74 -16.32 5.36
CA ASN A 138 15.30 -16.15 5.53
C ASN A 138 14.83 -14.96 4.70
N PHE A 139 13.76 -15.14 3.94
CA PHE A 139 13.03 -14.06 3.29
C PHE A 139 11.71 -13.78 4.02
N ILE A 140 11.25 -12.55 3.90
CA ILE A 140 9.92 -12.11 4.30
C ILE A 140 9.23 -11.49 3.10
N LYS A 141 8.03 -11.96 2.77
CA LYS A 141 7.23 -11.52 1.63
C LYS A 141 5.74 -11.65 1.95
N ARG A 142 4.89 -11.01 1.14
CA ARG A 142 3.46 -11.26 1.13
C ARG A 142 3.18 -12.52 0.31
N LEU A 143 2.44 -13.46 0.90
CA LEU A 143 1.95 -14.64 0.21
C LEU A 143 0.78 -14.22 -0.66
N VAL A 144 0.93 -14.32 -1.97
CA VAL A 144 -0.08 -13.87 -2.92
C VAL A 144 -0.70 -15.01 -3.72
N GLY A 145 -0.02 -16.15 -3.88
CA GLY A 145 -0.54 -17.34 -4.58
C GLY A 145 -0.74 -18.51 -3.63
N LEU A 146 -1.86 -19.22 -3.77
CA LEU A 146 -2.22 -20.38 -2.95
C LEU A 146 -2.07 -21.70 -3.74
N PRO A 147 -2.06 -22.85 -3.05
CA PRO A 147 -1.96 -24.13 -3.71
C PRO A 147 -3.07 -24.42 -4.72
N ASN A 148 -2.73 -25.17 -5.77
CA ASN A 148 -3.64 -25.56 -6.86
C ASN A 148 -4.24 -24.36 -7.62
N GLU A 149 -3.49 -23.27 -7.72
CA GLU A 149 -3.88 -22.08 -8.49
C GLU A 149 -3.00 -21.89 -9.71
N GLU A 150 -3.59 -21.28 -10.73
CA GLU A 150 -2.88 -20.69 -11.84
C GLU A 150 -2.99 -19.17 -11.73
N LEU A 151 -1.85 -18.48 -11.85
CA LEU A 151 -1.71 -17.06 -11.54
C LEU A 151 -1.24 -16.28 -12.77
N VAL A 152 -1.72 -15.06 -12.90
CA VAL A 152 -1.14 -14.05 -13.81
C VAL A 152 -1.17 -12.69 -13.14
N ILE A 153 -0.14 -11.88 -13.39
CA ILE A 153 -0.09 -10.48 -12.93
C ILE A 153 -0.19 -9.60 -14.16
N LEU A 154 -1.22 -8.76 -14.17
CA LEU A 154 -1.54 -7.89 -15.29
C LEU A 154 -2.08 -6.55 -14.77
N ASP A 155 -1.51 -5.44 -15.24
CA ASP A 155 -1.98 -4.08 -14.89
C ASP A 155 -2.01 -3.83 -13.38
N GLY A 156 -0.97 -4.26 -12.66
CA GLY A 156 -0.88 -4.18 -11.20
C GLY A 156 -1.78 -5.17 -10.43
N ASN A 157 -2.68 -5.86 -11.13
CA ASN A 157 -3.62 -6.80 -10.56
C ASN A 157 -3.10 -8.24 -10.57
N LEU A 158 -3.38 -8.99 -9.51
CA LEU A 158 -3.17 -10.42 -9.47
C LEU A 158 -4.47 -11.13 -9.84
N TYR A 159 -4.41 -12.01 -10.82
CA TYR A 159 -5.52 -12.86 -11.21
C TYR A 159 -5.20 -14.31 -10.91
N THR A 160 -6.22 -15.05 -10.55
CA THR A 160 -6.13 -16.45 -10.14
C THR A 160 -7.25 -17.25 -10.77
N ARG A 161 -7.00 -18.52 -11.09
CA ARG A 161 -8.02 -19.52 -11.37
C ARG A 161 -7.58 -20.88 -10.82
N PRO A 162 -8.48 -21.87 -10.68
CA PRO A 162 -8.09 -23.22 -10.35
C PRO A 162 -7.10 -23.79 -11.38
N ALA A 163 -6.03 -24.42 -10.91
CA ALA A 163 -5.04 -25.06 -11.78
C ALA A 163 -5.71 -26.13 -12.67
N GLY A 164 -5.39 -26.11 -13.96
CA GLY A 164 -5.96 -27.04 -14.95
C GLY A 164 -7.31 -26.59 -15.52
N SER A 165 -7.88 -25.48 -15.06
CA SER A 165 -8.99 -24.85 -15.77
C SER A 165 -8.53 -24.29 -17.11
N VAL A 166 -9.36 -24.45 -18.15
CA VAL A 166 -9.17 -23.84 -19.49
C VAL A 166 -10.21 -22.76 -19.79
N THR A 167 -11.11 -22.50 -18.85
CA THR A 167 -12.24 -21.59 -19.02
C THR A 167 -11.81 -20.16 -18.66
N ASP A 168 -12.02 -19.21 -19.56
CA ASP A 168 -11.67 -17.79 -19.32
C ASP A 168 -12.48 -17.20 -18.16
N SER A 169 -13.75 -17.57 -18.03
CA SER A 169 -14.64 -17.10 -16.96
C SER A 169 -14.31 -17.69 -15.58
N ASP A 170 -13.26 -18.49 -15.42
CA ASP A 170 -12.78 -18.95 -14.11
C ASP A 170 -11.74 -18.00 -13.50
N TRP A 171 -11.19 -17.07 -14.29
CA TRP A 171 -10.29 -16.04 -13.79
C TRP A 171 -11.01 -15.10 -12.83
N ARG A 172 -10.38 -14.87 -11.68
CA ARG A 172 -10.82 -13.91 -10.67
C ARG A 172 -9.66 -13.03 -10.28
N VAL A 173 -9.90 -11.74 -10.12
CA VAL A 173 -8.96 -10.85 -9.42
C VAL A 173 -8.85 -11.31 -7.98
N ALA A 174 -7.62 -11.61 -7.55
CA ALA A 174 -7.30 -11.71 -6.14
C ALA A 174 -7.18 -10.29 -5.58
N ARG A 175 -8.28 -9.81 -4.98
CA ARG A 175 -8.37 -8.45 -4.46
C ARG A 175 -7.68 -8.32 -3.11
N LYS A 176 -6.84 -7.30 -2.97
CA LYS A 176 -6.31 -6.88 -1.67
C LYS A 176 -7.42 -6.22 -0.84
N SER A 177 -8.36 -5.54 -1.50
CA SER A 177 -9.48 -4.80 -0.89
C SER A 177 -10.47 -5.68 -0.12
N ASP A 178 -10.57 -6.98 -0.42
CA ASP A 178 -11.31 -7.99 0.37
C ASP A 178 -10.82 -8.05 1.83
N ARG A 179 -9.56 -7.61 2.07
CA ARG A 179 -9.00 -7.37 3.39
C ARG A 179 -8.61 -5.90 3.52
N PRO A 180 -9.53 -5.01 3.92
CA PRO A 180 -9.30 -3.56 3.92
C PRO A 180 -8.05 -3.12 4.70
N LYS A 181 -7.66 -3.84 5.75
CA LYS A 181 -6.43 -3.56 6.51
C LYS A 181 -5.15 -3.84 5.70
N VAL A 182 -5.17 -4.84 4.81
CA VAL A 182 -4.09 -5.11 3.85
C VAL A 182 -4.00 -3.95 2.86
N GLN A 183 -5.12 -3.58 2.22
CA GLN A 183 -5.15 -2.46 1.27
C GLN A 183 -4.66 -1.15 1.90
N ARG A 184 -5.13 -0.85 3.12
CA ARG A 184 -4.71 0.35 3.87
C ARG A 184 -3.22 0.38 4.18
N ALA A 185 -2.58 -0.78 4.33
CA ALA A 185 -1.16 -0.87 4.61
C ALA A 185 -0.28 -0.58 3.39
N VAL A 186 -0.83 -0.65 2.18
CA VAL A 186 -0.08 -0.51 0.92
C VAL A 186 -0.37 0.80 0.18
N TRP A 187 -1.43 1.54 0.50
CA TRP A 187 -1.68 2.85 -0.11
C TRP A 187 -0.45 3.78 -0.10
N GLN A 188 -0.14 4.34 -1.27
CA GLN A 188 0.94 5.30 -1.43
C GLN A 188 0.38 6.72 -1.57
N PRO A 189 0.73 7.63 -0.65
CA PRO A 189 0.22 8.99 -0.71
C PRO A 189 0.85 9.75 -1.88
N VAL A 190 0.00 10.43 -2.66
CA VAL A 190 0.42 11.28 -3.81
C VAL A 190 -0.01 12.73 -3.65
N TYR A 191 -1.02 13.00 -2.82
CA TYR A 191 -1.44 14.36 -2.50
C TYR A 191 -2.08 14.42 -1.12
N HIS A 192 -1.83 15.50 -0.40
CA HIS A 192 -2.53 15.80 0.85
C HIS A 192 -2.63 17.31 1.03
N SER A 193 -3.86 17.83 1.14
CA SER A 193 -4.10 19.28 1.18
C SER A 193 -3.50 19.99 2.40
N GLN A 194 -3.09 19.27 3.45
CA GLN A 194 -2.42 19.87 4.61
C GLN A 194 -0.91 20.10 4.37
N TYR A 195 -0.35 19.45 3.36
CA TYR A 195 1.07 19.46 3.00
C TYR A 195 1.27 20.12 1.64
N VAL A 196 0.66 21.29 1.45
CA VAL A 196 0.91 22.15 0.30
C VAL A 196 1.91 23.25 0.68
N PRO A 197 2.72 23.77 -0.27
CA PRO A 197 3.69 24.83 -0.01
C PRO A 197 3.06 26.07 0.64
N LEU A 198 3.76 26.67 1.60
CA LEU A 198 3.27 27.86 2.33
C LEU A 198 3.40 29.14 1.51
N ASP A 199 4.49 29.30 0.76
CA ASP A 199 4.71 30.39 -0.18
C ASP A 199 4.18 30.02 -1.59
N GLU A 200 3.70 31.00 -2.36
CA GLU A 200 3.12 30.81 -3.72
C GLU A 200 4.16 30.44 -4.80
N GLY A 201 5.26 29.82 -4.40
CA GLY A 201 6.31 29.39 -5.30
C GLY A 201 7.66 29.39 -4.62
N ALA A 202 7.94 28.32 -3.87
CA ALA A 202 9.31 27.96 -3.49
C ALA A 202 10.14 27.59 -4.75
N ARG A 203 10.36 28.58 -5.63
CA ARG A 203 11.31 28.55 -6.74
C ARG A 203 12.72 28.25 -6.23
N ALA A 204 13.00 28.55 -4.96
CA ALA A 204 14.33 28.55 -4.39
C ALA A 204 15.02 27.18 -4.35
N ASN A 205 14.29 26.06 -4.43
CA ASN A 205 14.87 24.71 -4.34
C ASN A 205 14.47 23.75 -5.46
N ARG A 206 13.67 24.19 -6.44
CA ARG A 206 13.27 23.36 -7.58
C ARG A 206 14.40 23.38 -8.60
N GLY A 207 15.15 22.28 -8.70
CA GLY A 207 16.23 22.12 -9.67
C GLY A 207 15.75 22.39 -11.12
N PRO A 208 16.67 22.54 -12.08
CA PRO A 208 16.32 22.88 -13.45
C PRO A 208 15.30 21.88 -14.04
N GLY A 209 14.20 22.40 -14.59
CA GLY A 209 13.16 21.60 -15.26
C GLY A 209 12.00 21.10 -14.38
N VAL A 210 11.97 21.41 -13.07
CA VAL A 210 10.83 21.10 -12.20
C VAL A 210 9.83 22.26 -12.21
N PRO A 211 8.55 22.05 -12.62
CA PRO A 211 7.53 23.12 -12.64
C PRO A 211 7.33 23.76 -11.27
N THR A 212 6.75 24.96 -11.19
CA THR A 212 6.32 25.53 -9.89
C THR A 212 5.12 24.74 -9.38
N TRP A 213 4.95 24.62 -8.05
CA TRP A 213 3.77 23.97 -7.51
C TRP A 213 2.52 24.74 -7.93
N GLU A 214 1.50 23.99 -8.32
CA GLU A 214 0.19 24.51 -8.65
C GLU A 214 -0.84 23.65 -7.93
N ASN A 215 -1.92 24.26 -7.44
CA ASN A 215 -3.01 23.49 -6.84
C ASN A 215 -3.62 22.57 -7.91
N PRO A 216 -3.57 21.23 -7.75
CA PRO A 216 -4.09 20.30 -8.76
C PRO A 216 -5.62 20.28 -8.80
N TRP A 217 -6.30 20.75 -7.76
CA TRP A 217 -7.76 20.80 -7.74
C TRP A 217 -8.27 22.02 -8.49
N LYS A 218 -8.99 21.78 -9.59
CA LYS A 218 -9.55 22.81 -10.48
C LYS A 218 -11.07 22.83 -10.40
N PRO A 219 -11.71 24.00 -10.19
CA PRO A 219 -13.15 24.10 -10.32
C PRO A 219 -13.56 23.93 -11.77
N THR A 220 -14.63 23.18 -12.01
CA THR A 220 -15.24 23.12 -13.34
C THR A 220 -15.91 24.45 -13.68
N ARG A 221 -16.11 24.70 -14.99
CA ARG A 221 -16.71 25.96 -15.47
C ARG A 221 -18.09 26.18 -14.83
N GLY A 222 -18.28 27.35 -14.22
CA GLY A 222 -19.53 27.72 -13.57
C GLY A 222 -19.64 27.32 -12.09
N SER A 223 -18.62 26.65 -11.53
CA SER A 223 -18.57 26.28 -10.12
C SER A 223 -17.99 27.41 -9.26
N ASN A 224 -18.70 27.81 -8.21
CA ASN A 224 -18.31 28.91 -7.30
C ASN A 224 -17.45 28.42 -6.13
N TRP A 225 -16.22 27.99 -6.40
CA TRP A 225 -15.26 27.54 -5.40
C TRP A 225 -14.29 28.64 -4.96
N ASP A 226 -14.11 28.79 -3.65
CA ASP A 226 -13.01 29.54 -3.03
C ASP A 226 -11.91 28.57 -2.61
N LEU A 227 -10.76 28.64 -3.29
CA LEU A 227 -9.58 27.81 -3.08
C LEU A 227 -8.38 28.61 -2.54
N THR A 228 -8.60 29.85 -2.09
CA THR A 228 -7.53 30.79 -1.68
C THR A 228 -6.69 30.27 -0.51
N ASP A 229 -7.31 29.53 0.42
CA ASP A 229 -6.63 28.89 1.56
C ASP A 229 -5.68 27.76 1.13
N ARG A 230 -5.87 27.16 -0.05
CA ARG A 230 -5.10 26.03 -0.62
C ARG A 230 -5.15 24.72 0.18
N ARG A 231 -5.61 24.73 1.44
CA ARG A 231 -5.79 23.53 2.28
C ARG A 231 -7.26 23.19 2.52
N ARG A 232 -8.10 24.21 2.43
CA ARG A 232 -9.55 24.20 2.67
C ARG A 232 -10.29 24.78 1.47
N TYR A 233 -11.22 24.01 0.91
CA TYR A 233 -11.93 24.35 -0.31
C TYR A 233 -13.38 24.61 0.02
N ARG A 234 -13.86 25.82 -0.27
CA ARG A 234 -15.20 26.23 0.09
C ARG A 234 -16.06 26.38 -1.16
N LEU A 235 -17.11 25.58 -1.24
CA LEU A 235 -18.20 25.84 -2.17
C LEU A 235 -19.04 26.99 -1.59
N THR A 236 -19.18 28.07 -2.36
CA THR A 236 -19.95 29.26 -1.97
C THR A 236 -21.32 29.34 -2.65
N GLY A 237 -21.49 28.63 -3.77
CA GLY A 237 -22.76 28.51 -4.50
C GLY A 237 -23.64 27.34 -4.02
N ASP A 238 -24.67 27.05 -4.81
CA ASP A 238 -25.60 25.94 -4.56
C ASP A 238 -25.04 24.58 -5.01
N ALA A 239 -24.28 24.57 -6.11
CA ALA A 239 -23.63 23.39 -6.65
C ALA A 239 -22.26 23.73 -7.23
N GLY A 240 -21.37 22.75 -7.28
CA GLY A 240 -20.07 22.89 -7.91
C GLY A 240 -19.26 21.59 -7.89
N GLU A 241 -18.31 21.49 -8.81
CA GLU A 241 -17.46 20.31 -8.99
C GLU A 241 -15.98 20.74 -9.05
N LEU A 242 -15.13 19.92 -8.44
CA LEU A 242 -13.67 20.01 -8.48
C LEU A 242 -13.13 18.78 -9.23
N ARG A 243 -12.15 19.01 -10.11
CA ARG A 243 -11.41 17.95 -10.79
C ARG A 243 -9.95 17.98 -10.37
N PHE A 244 -9.35 16.81 -10.18
CA PHE A 244 -7.91 16.71 -10.00
C PHE A 244 -7.23 16.72 -11.37
N ASP A 245 -6.39 17.73 -11.61
CA ASP A 245 -5.55 17.85 -12.78
C ASP A 245 -4.19 17.21 -12.50
N PHE A 246 -3.98 16.00 -13.02
CA PHE A 246 -2.70 15.31 -12.88
C PHE A 246 -1.58 15.92 -13.75
N GLY A 247 -1.90 16.74 -14.75
CA GLY A 247 -0.90 17.47 -15.53
C GLY A 247 -0.37 18.69 -14.78
N ALA A 248 -1.15 19.27 -13.87
CA ALA A 248 -0.73 20.39 -13.04
C ALA A 248 0.56 20.02 -12.28
N GLY A 249 1.57 20.89 -12.29
CA GLY A 249 2.81 20.66 -11.53
C GLY A 249 3.53 19.32 -11.78
N ASP A 250 3.28 18.62 -12.90
CA ASP A 250 3.83 17.30 -13.22
C ASP A 250 3.40 16.19 -12.21
N TYR A 251 2.14 16.24 -11.72
CA TYR A 251 1.54 15.21 -10.85
C TYR A 251 1.59 13.81 -11.47
N ASP A 252 1.40 13.68 -12.77
CA ASP A 252 1.50 12.40 -13.49
C ASP A 252 2.82 11.68 -13.25
N ARG A 253 3.94 12.42 -13.31
CA ARG A 253 5.27 11.85 -13.17
C ARG A 253 5.59 11.48 -11.72
N HIS A 254 5.21 12.32 -10.75
CA HIS A 254 5.56 12.04 -9.35
C HIS A 254 4.54 11.15 -8.63
N ALA A 255 3.28 11.14 -9.03
CA ALA A 255 2.28 10.17 -8.57
C ALA A 255 2.62 8.74 -9.02
N ALA A 256 3.42 8.58 -10.08
CA ALA A 256 3.97 7.32 -10.53
C ALA A 256 5.29 6.92 -9.84
N ARG A 257 5.84 7.77 -8.95
CA ARG A 257 7.08 7.46 -8.22
C ARG A 257 6.80 6.72 -6.93
N TYR A 258 7.47 5.61 -6.77
CA TYR A 258 7.55 4.89 -5.51
C TYR A 258 8.40 5.71 -4.52
N ALA A 259 7.75 6.42 -3.60
CA ALA A 259 8.42 7.37 -2.69
C ALA A 259 9.57 6.74 -1.88
N TYR A 260 9.45 5.47 -1.53
CA TYR A 260 10.51 4.76 -0.83
C TYR A 260 11.77 4.53 -1.71
N ASN A 261 11.66 4.46 -3.04
CA ASN A 261 12.73 3.99 -3.94
C ASN A 261 13.51 5.09 -4.65
N GLN A 262 13.51 6.33 -4.16
CA GLN A 262 13.93 7.54 -4.89
C GLN A 262 15.39 7.58 -5.37
N PHE A 263 16.21 6.57 -5.06
CA PHE A 263 17.58 6.41 -5.55
C PHE A 263 17.74 5.31 -6.62
N SER A 264 16.64 4.64 -7.01
CA SER A 264 16.62 3.65 -8.09
C SER A 264 16.25 4.30 -9.41
N ALA A 265 16.90 3.88 -10.50
CA ALA A 265 16.45 4.17 -11.85
C ALA A 265 15.02 3.67 -12.10
N ASP A 266 14.59 2.65 -11.33
CA ASP A 266 13.29 1.96 -11.43
C ASP A 266 12.22 2.55 -10.49
N SER A 267 12.38 3.79 -10.03
CA SER A 267 11.44 4.39 -9.05
C SER A 267 10.11 4.80 -9.66
N THR A 268 10.06 5.03 -10.97
CA THR A 268 8.81 5.27 -11.71
C THR A 268 8.23 3.95 -12.19
N VAL A 269 6.96 3.70 -11.87
CA VAL A 269 6.22 2.53 -12.33
C VAL A 269 5.08 2.94 -13.25
N GLU A 270 4.47 1.94 -13.90
CA GLU A 270 3.29 2.14 -14.73
C GLU A 270 2.18 2.83 -13.94
N GLN A 271 1.49 3.77 -14.60
CA GLN A 271 0.32 4.40 -14.03
C GLN A 271 -0.84 3.42 -14.08
N ILE A 272 -1.32 3.06 -12.89
CA ILE A 272 -2.47 2.19 -12.70
C ILE A 272 -3.75 2.99 -12.40
N GLU A 273 -4.91 2.41 -12.61
CA GLU A 273 -6.18 3.08 -12.30
C GLU A 273 -6.51 3.17 -10.81
N ASP A 274 -5.83 2.37 -9.97
CA ASP A 274 -6.18 2.22 -8.57
C ASP A 274 -5.88 3.47 -7.74
N VAL A 275 -6.93 4.03 -7.15
CA VAL A 275 -6.93 5.27 -6.38
C VAL A 275 -7.77 5.15 -5.11
N ARG A 276 -7.31 5.83 -4.05
CA ARG A 276 -8.15 6.21 -2.91
C ARG A 276 -8.25 7.73 -2.88
N LEU A 277 -9.46 8.24 -2.83
CA LEU A 277 -9.74 9.63 -2.49
C LEU A 277 -10.38 9.68 -1.09
N SER A 278 -9.77 10.43 -0.18
CA SER A 278 -10.27 10.62 1.19
C SER A 278 -10.47 12.11 1.44
N VAL A 279 -11.62 12.49 1.99
CA VAL A 279 -11.99 13.88 2.24
C VAL A 279 -12.75 14.03 3.55
N HIS A 280 -12.55 15.16 4.22
CA HIS A 280 -13.48 15.64 5.24
C HIS A 280 -14.40 16.68 4.63
N LEU A 281 -15.68 16.55 4.94
CA LEU A 281 -16.73 17.39 4.38
C LEU A 281 -17.61 17.95 5.51
N THR A 282 -17.80 19.27 5.53
CA THR A 282 -18.68 19.96 6.48
C THR A 282 -19.74 20.76 5.70
N PRO A 283 -20.97 20.24 5.55
CA PRO A 283 -22.07 20.99 4.93
C PRO A 283 -22.44 22.19 5.80
N LYS A 284 -22.88 23.31 5.21
CA LYS A 284 -23.39 24.43 6.01
C LYS A 284 -24.81 24.17 6.53
N ASN A 285 -25.63 23.52 5.72
CA ASN A 285 -27.03 23.19 5.96
C ASN A 285 -27.29 21.70 5.68
N ASP A 286 -28.46 21.20 6.08
CA ASP A 286 -28.94 19.87 5.69
C ASP A 286 -29.25 19.81 4.18
N GLY A 287 -29.41 18.59 3.66
CA GLY A 287 -29.82 18.36 2.28
C GLY A 287 -28.67 18.39 1.27
N GLN A 288 -27.44 18.18 1.74
CA GLN A 288 -26.26 18.11 0.89
C GLN A 288 -26.25 16.80 0.08
N THR A 289 -26.16 16.92 -1.24
CA THR A 289 -25.77 15.83 -2.13
C THR A 289 -24.26 15.93 -2.39
N VAL A 290 -23.58 14.78 -2.38
CA VAL A 290 -22.14 14.64 -2.61
C VAL A 290 -21.92 13.54 -3.63
N TRP A 291 -21.04 13.73 -4.60
CA TRP A 291 -20.61 12.65 -5.48
C TRP A 291 -19.10 12.64 -5.68
N PHE A 292 -18.58 11.44 -5.90
CA PHE A 292 -17.22 11.22 -6.36
C PHE A 292 -17.25 10.55 -7.72
N GLU A 293 -16.29 10.89 -8.58
CA GLU A 293 -16.21 10.32 -9.92
C GLU A 293 -14.77 10.11 -10.40
N SER A 294 -14.60 9.14 -11.27
CA SER A 294 -13.32 8.71 -11.82
C SER A 294 -13.59 7.82 -13.04
N THR A 295 -12.54 7.35 -13.67
CA THR A 295 -12.61 6.46 -14.82
C THR A 295 -12.05 5.09 -14.48
N ALA A 296 -12.78 4.04 -14.84
CA ALA A 296 -12.35 2.65 -14.64
C ALA A 296 -12.72 1.81 -15.86
N ARG A 297 -11.95 0.75 -16.12
CA ARG A 297 -12.34 -0.27 -17.11
C ARG A 297 -13.39 -1.19 -16.50
N LEU A 298 -14.58 -1.24 -17.09
CA LEU A 298 -15.67 -2.13 -16.70
C LEU A 298 -15.84 -3.26 -17.73
N ASP A 299 -17.03 -3.85 -17.79
CA ASP A 299 -17.41 -4.98 -18.64
C ASP A 299 -17.58 -4.66 -20.14
N ASP A 300 -17.15 -3.47 -20.59
CA ASP A 300 -17.16 -3.09 -22.00
C ASP A 300 -16.23 -4.01 -22.83
N PRO A 301 -16.71 -4.65 -23.91
CA PRO A 301 -15.88 -5.47 -24.80
C PRO A 301 -14.67 -4.75 -25.40
N GLU A 302 -14.73 -3.42 -25.53
CA GLU A 302 -13.62 -2.62 -26.02
C GLU A 302 -12.58 -2.29 -24.93
N LEU A 303 -12.83 -2.67 -23.67
CA LEU A 303 -12.02 -2.31 -22.50
C LEU A 303 -11.81 -0.80 -22.39
N SER A 304 -12.78 -0.02 -22.86
CA SER A 304 -12.72 1.43 -22.76
C SER A 304 -12.97 1.86 -21.32
N ARG A 305 -12.36 2.99 -20.93
CA ARG A 305 -12.58 3.55 -19.60
C ARG A 305 -13.93 4.25 -19.54
N GLU A 306 -14.77 3.80 -18.64
CA GLU A 306 -16.06 4.40 -18.36
C GLU A 306 -15.98 5.31 -17.14
N ARG A 307 -16.83 6.34 -17.11
CA ARG A 307 -16.97 7.17 -15.92
C ARG A 307 -17.81 6.41 -14.89
N VAL A 308 -17.22 6.19 -13.72
CA VAL A 308 -17.88 5.61 -12.55
C VAL A 308 -18.17 6.73 -11.57
N ARG A 309 -19.42 6.81 -11.09
CA ARG A 309 -19.85 7.82 -10.11
C ARG A 309 -20.54 7.17 -8.94
N VAL A 310 -20.13 7.52 -7.72
CA VAL A 310 -20.89 7.25 -6.50
C VAL A 310 -21.51 8.54 -5.99
N THR A 311 -22.80 8.54 -5.72
CA THR A 311 -23.57 9.70 -5.25
C THR A 311 -24.22 9.37 -3.91
N ILE A 312 -24.01 10.23 -2.91
CA ILE A 312 -24.81 10.30 -1.68
C ILE A 312 -25.84 11.41 -1.90
N GLU A 313 -27.09 11.04 -2.08
CA GLU A 313 -28.20 11.98 -2.25
C GLU A 313 -28.59 12.66 -0.92
N ALA A 314 -29.24 13.80 -1.03
CA ALA A 314 -29.71 14.60 0.12
C ALA A 314 -30.62 13.84 1.10
N ASP A 315 -31.30 12.78 0.65
CA ASP A 315 -32.15 11.90 1.45
C ASP A 315 -31.40 10.68 2.04
N GLY A 316 -30.07 10.63 1.85
CA GLY A 316 -29.20 9.57 2.34
C GLY A 316 -29.14 8.32 1.45
N ARG A 317 -29.83 8.29 0.30
CA ARG A 317 -29.62 7.21 -0.68
C ARG A 317 -28.21 7.29 -1.24
N VAL A 318 -27.56 6.13 -1.35
CA VAL A 318 -26.24 6.01 -1.97
C VAL A 318 -26.39 5.24 -3.27
N LEU A 319 -25.94 5.80 -4.40
CA LEU A 319 -26.06 5.21 -5.72
C LEU A 319 -24.69 5.09 -6.36
N LEU A 320 -24.33 3.90 -6.84
CA LEU A 320 -23.15 3.70 -7.69
C LEU A 320 -23.62 3.45 -9.12
N GLU A 321 -23.14 4.25 -10.07
CA GLU A 321 -23.63 4.27 -11.45
C GLU A 321 -22.45 4.30 -12.46
N ALA A 322 -22.59 3.56 -13.57
CA ALA A 322 -21.67 3.60 -14.71
C ALA A 322 -22.32 3.02 -16.00
N PRO A 323 -22.00 3.53 -17.21
CA PRO A 323 -21.27 4.77 -17.42
C PRO A 323 -22.11 5.95 -16.93
N ASP A 324 -21.49 6.94 -16.29
CA ASP A 324 -22.18 8.15 -15.82
C ASP A 324 -22.49 9.11 -17.00
N ARG A 325 -23.27 8.62 -17.96
CA ARG A 325 -23.87 9.36 -19.07
C ARG A 325 -25.39 9.26 -18.96
N PRO A 326 -26.14 10.38 -18.94
CA PRO A 326 -27.60 10.34 -18.72
C PRO A 326 -28.36 9.35 -19.61
N GLU A 327 -27.91 9.17 -20.85
CA GLU A 327 -28.50 8.30 -21.85
C GLU A 327 -28.31 6.79 -21.59
N ASP A 328 -27.20 6.39 -20.98
CA ASP A 328 -26.77 4.99 -20.81
C ASP A 328 -26.47 4.63 -19.34
N ARG A 329 -26.94 5.46 -18.40
CA ARG A 329 -26.63 5.32 -16.97
C ARG A 329 -27.20 4.02 -16.40
N ARG A 330 -26.32 3.07 -16.09
CA ARG A 330 -26.66 1.84 -15.39
C ARG A 330 -26.34 1.96 -13.91
N LEU A 331 -27.35 1.68 -13.07
CA LEU A 331 -27.19 1.51 -11.63
C LEU A 331 -26.46 0.19 -11.36
N LEU A 332 -25.28 0.26 -10.75
CA LEU A 332 -24.45 -0.91 -10.43
C LEU A 332 -24.82 -1.48 -9.06
N THR A 333 -24.97 -0.62 -8.05
CA THR A 333 -25.43 -0.99 -6.72
C THR A 333 -25.93 0.24 -5.96
N ARG A 334 -26.58 0.03 -4.82
CA ARG A 334 -27.12 1.09 -3.97
C ARG A 334 -27.00 0.76 -2.49
N GLY A 335 -27.00 1.80 -1.67
CA GLY A 335 -27.04 1.73 -0.21
C GLY A 335 -27.92 2.83 0.37
N GLN A 336 -27.97 2.89 1.70
CA GLN A 336 -28.70 3.91 2.45
C GLN A 336 -27.90 4.29 3.69
N ILE A 337 -27.79 5.59 3.94
CA ILE A 337 -27.24 6.14 5.18
C ILE A 337 -28.22 7.10 5.83
N THR A 338 -27.87 7.55 7.03
CA THR A 338 -28.50 8.75 7.60
C THR A 338 -28.08 9.96 6.76
N PRO A 339 -29.01 10.82 6.33
CA PRO A 339 -28.69 12.03 5.59
C PRO A 339 -27.60 12.86 6.25
N LEU A 340 -26.72 13.44 5.43
CA LEU A 340 -25.67 14.35 5.90
C LEU A 340 -26.31 15.58 6.56
N ARG A 341 -25.86 15.88 7.78
CA ARG A 341 -26.38 17.01 8.56
C ARG A 341 -25.51 18.25 8.39
N GLY A 342 -26.16 19.41 8.41
CA GLY A 342 -25.51 20.70 8.45
C GLY A 342 -24.61 20.82 9.67
N ARG A 343 -23.43 21.39 9.44
CA ARG A 343 -22.37 21.65 10.43
C ARG A 343 -21.74 20.40 11.04
N GLN A 344 -22.11 19.22 10.58
CA GLN A 344 -21.44 17.98 10.94
C GLN A 344 -20.27 17.76 9.98
N ASP A 345 -19.08 17.55 10.54
CA ASP A 345 -17.93 17.08 9.76
C ASP A 345 -18.06 15.57 9.57
N VAL A 346 -17.97 15.11 8.33
CA VAL A 346 -18.00 13.68 7.97
C VAL A 346 -16.74 13.33 7.22
N HIS A 347 -16.15 12.16 7.54
CA HIS A 347 -15.02 11.62 6.81
C HIS A 347 -15.54 10.64 5.76
N LEU A 348 -15.26 10.89 4.49
CA LEU A 348 -15.63 10.03 3.38
C LEU A 348 -14.36 9.50 2.70
N GLU A 349 -14.35 8.21 2.39
CA GLU A 349 -13.34 7.61 1.52
C GLU A 349 -14.00 6.91 0.34
N TRP A 350 -13.46 7.14 -0.84
CA TRP A 350 -13.89 6.49 -2.06
C TRP A 350 -12.70 5.78 -2.70
N TRP A 351 -12.83 4.47 -2.90
CA TRP A 351 -11.78 3.62 -3.45
C TRP A 351 -12.25 3.07 -4.78
N ILE A 352 -11.39 3.14 -5.78
CA ILE A 352 -11.45 2.31 -6.99
C ILE A 352 -10.14 1.56 -7.02
N VAL A 353 -10.18 0.25 -6.86
CA VAL A 353 -8.98 -0.58 -6.73
C VAL A 353 -9.28 -2.03 -7.07
N ASP A 354 -8.35 -2.74 -7.70
CA ASP A 354 -8.44 -4.19 -7.92
C ASP A 354 -9.82 -4.64 -8.48
N GLN A 355 -10.35 -3.94 -9.50
CA GLN A 355 -11.70 -4.16 -10.06
C GLN A 355 -12.81 -4.19 -8.99
N SER A 356 -12.74 -3.21 -8.09
CA SER A 356 -13.74 -2.97 -7.05
C SER A 356 -13.92 -1.48 -6.76
N VAL A 357 -15.12 -1.11 -6.33
CA VAL A 357 -15.48 0.22 -5.86
C VAL A 357 -15.95 0.12 -4.41
N HIS A 358 -15.43 0.97 -3.53
CA HIS A 358 -15.85 1.04 -2.15
C HIS A 358 -16.17 2.49 -1.75
N LEU A 359 -17.24 2.67 -0.98
CA LEU A 359 -17.51 3.92 -0.27
C LEU A 359 -17.46 3.66 1.23
N TRP A 360 -16.75 4.52 1.95
CA TRP A 360 -16.61 4.48 3.40
C TRP A 360 -17.06 5.81 4.01
N MET A 361 -17.62 5.74 5.21
CA MET A 361 -17.93 6.91 6.03
C MET A 361 -17.50 6.65 7.47
N ASP A 362 -16.69 7.55 8.01
CA ASP A 362 -16.17 7.49 9.38
C ASP A 362 -15.51 6.13 9.73
N GLY A 363 -14.88 5.50 8.74
CA GLY A 363 -14.21 4.20 8.87
C GLY A 363 -15.07 2.97 8.60
N ASP A 364 -16.38 3.13 8.46
CA ASP A 364 -17.32 2.03 8.14
C ASP A 364 -17.58 1.94 6.63
N ARG A 365 -17.58 0.72 6.08
CA ARG A 365 -17.85 0.49 4.66
C ARG A 365 -19.36 0.59 4.39
N LEU A 366 -19.76 1.56 3.59
CA LEU A 366 -21.16 1.82 3.23
C LEU A 366 -21.60 1.02 2.00
N LEU A 367 -20.69 0.87 1.03
CA LEU A 367 -21.00 0.29 -0.26
C LEU A 367 -19.76 -0.41 -0.82
N GLU A 368 -20.00 -1.51 -1.52
CA GLU A 368 -19.00 -2.31 -2.21
C GLU A 368 -19.61 -2.84 -3.51
N TRP A 369 -18.83 -2.79 -4.57
CA TRP A 369 -19.18 -3.39 -5.86
C TRP A 369 -17.92 -3.91 -6.54
N THR A 370 -18.00 -5.08 -7.15
CA THR A 370 -16.87 -5.78 -7.76
C THR A 370 -17.26 -6.26 -9.16
N TRP A 371 -16.29 -6.28 -10.07
CA TRP A 371 -16.47 -6.84 -11.41
C TRP A 371 -15.24 -7.64 -11.83
N GLU A 372 -15.39 -8.48 -12.84
CA GLU A 372 -14.29 -9.26 -13.42
C GLU A 372 -14.17 -8.89 -14.89
N LEU A 373 -12.98 -8.47 -15.32
CA LEU A 373 -12.67 -8.24 -16.72
C LEU A 373 -12.31 -9.57 -17.41
N PRO A 374 -12.74 -9.77 -18.67
CA PRO A 374 -12.38 -10.97 -19.43
C PRO A 374 -10.87 -11.04 -19.65
N MET A 375 -10.25 -12.08 -19.11
CA MET A 375 -8.79 -12.23 -19.09
C MET A 375 -8.22 -12.32 -20.51
N THR A 376 -8.85 -13.10 -21.39
CA THR A 376 -8.42 -13.22 -22.80
C THR A 376 -8.39 -11.86 -23.50
N ALA A 377 -9.41 -11.02 -23.30
CA ALA A 377 -9.45 -9.70 -23.91
C ALA A 377 -8.36 -8.77 -23.37
N LEU A 378 -8.13 -8.77 -22.05
CA LEU A 378 -7.05 -8.03 -21.41
C LEU A 378 -5.68 -8.46 -21.96
N ILE A 379 -5.50 -9.76 -22.17
CA ILE A 379 -4.26 -10.35 -22.66
C ILE A 379 -3.97 -9.94 -24.09
N GLU A 380 -4.96 -10.09 -24.98
CA GLU A 380 -4.82 -9.88 -26.43
C GLU A 380 -4.74 -8.41 -26.82
N ARG A 381 -5.59 -7.57 -26.22
CA ARG A 381 -5.66 -6.13 -26.53
C ARG A 381 -4.53 -5.36 -25.84
N GLY A 382 -4.07 -5.85 -24.70
CA GLY A 382 -3.16 -5.13 -23.82
C GLY A 382 -3.89 -3.98 -23.11
N VAL A 383 -3.28 -3.51 -22.02
CA VAL A 383 -3.85 -2.46 -21.17
C VAL A 383 -2.98 -1.22 -21.27
N PRO A 384 -3.45 -0.12 -21.90
CA PRO A 384 -2.68 1.11 -21.94
C PRO A 384 -2.63 1.74 -20.54
N ALA A 385 -1.43 2.21 -20.15
CA ALA A 385 -1.25 3.01 -18.95
C ALA A 385 -1.86 4.41 -19.20
N GLU A 386 -2.91 4.73 -18.47
CA GLU A 386 -3.62 6.01 -18.57
C GLU A 386 -3.93 6.57 -17.20
N THR A 387 -3.69 7.87 -17.02
CA THR A 387 -4.06 8.57 -15.80
C THR A 387 -5.58 8.54 -15.57
N PRO A 388 -6.07 8.12 -14.39
CA PRO A 388 -7.50 8.24 -14.07
C PRO A 388 -7.94 9.70 -14.08
N SER A 389 -9.18 9.94 -14.50
CA SER A 389 -9.85 11.19 -14.11
C SER A 389 -10.26 11.10 -12.64
N LEU A 390 -10.35 12.22 -11.93
CA LEU A 390 -10.84 12.23 -10.56
C LEU A 390 -11.61 13.52 -10.29
N GLY A 391 -12.76 13.41 -9.64
CA GLY A 391 -13.60 14.55 -9.31
C GLY A 391 -14.41 14.37 -8.03
N ILE A 392 -14.72 15.51 -7.42
CA ILE A 392 -15.63 15.64 -6.28
C ILE A 392 -16.66 16.69 -6.68
N GLY A 393 -17.95 16.39 -6.52
CA GLY A 393 -18.96 17.40 -6.71
C GLY A 393 -20.00 17.40 -5.60
N LEU A 394 -20.61 18.57 -5.46
CA LEU A 394 -21.52 18.92 -4.37
C LEU A 394 -22.72 19.67 -4.93
N SER A 395 -23.89 19.44 -4.34
CA SER A 395 -25.08 20.27 -4.53
C SER A 395 -25.95 20.31 -3.27
N GLY A 396 -26.84 21.31 -3.15
CA GLY A 396 -27.65 21.53 -1.95
C GLY A 396 -27.11 22.61 -1.02
N GLY A 397 -26.15 23.41 -1.49
CA GLY A 397 -25.67 24.60 -0.79
C GLY A 397 -24.17 24.63 -0.48
N SER A 398 -23.80 25.65 0.29
CA SER A 398 -22.41 25.91 0.68
C SER A 398 -21.86 24.79 1.56
N CYS A 399 -20.61 24.42 1.31
CA CYS A 399 -19.95 23.30 1.96
C CYS A 399 -18.44 23.55 2.03
N LEU A 400 -17.81 23.04 3.09
CA LEU A 400 -16.36 23.06 3.26
C LEU A 400 -15.80 21.66 3.03
N ILE A 401 -14.82 21.53 2.14
CA ILE A 401 -13.97 20.35 2.03
C ILE A 401 -12.61 20.68 2.62
N HIS A 402 -12.07 19.79 3.45
CA HIS A 402 -10.70 19.88 3.98
C HIS A 402 -10.08 18.50 4.13
N ARG A 403 -8.76 18.45 4.37
CA ARG A 403 -7.98 17.20 4.49
C ARG A 403 -8.23 16.25 3.31
N ILE A 404 -8.09 16.79 2.11
CA ILE A 404 -8.18 15.99 0.90
C ILE A 404 -6.89 15.19 0.78
N GLU A 405 -7.00 13.88 0.66
CA GLU A 405 -5.91 12.94 0.45
C GLU A 405 -6.18 12.14 -0.83
N LEU A 406 -5.14 11.97 -1.63
CA LEU A 406 -5.14 11.06 -2.77
C LEU A 406 -4.00 10.08 -2.59
N ASP A 407 -4.31 8.80 -2.76
CA ASP A 407 -3.35 7.71 -2.69
C ASP A 407 -3.47 6.79 -3.90
N ARG A 408 -2.40 6.04 -4.20
CA ARG A 408 -2.28 5.10 -5.31
C ARG A 408 -1.80 3.73 -4.82
N ASP A 409 -2.20 2.67 -5.53
CA ASP A 409 -1.81 1.28 -5.22
C ASP A 409 -0.76 0.75 -6.22
N LEU A 410 0.42 1.35 -6.29
CA LEU A 410 1.45 1.10 -7.33
C LEU A 410 2.11 -0.31 -7.36
N PHE A 411 1.43 -1.34 -6.88
CA PHE A 411 1.97 -2.66 -6.56
C PHE A 411 1.81 -3.64 -7.72
N TYR A 412 2.64 -4.68 -7.68
CA TYR A 412 2.73 -5.76 -8.66
C TYR A 412 2.89 -5.29 -10.11
N SER A 413 3.51 -4.12 -10.29
CA SER A 413 3.93 -3.60 -11.59
C SER A 413 5.28 -4.18 -12.04
N SER A 414 5.58 -4.03 -13.33
CA SER A 414 6.84 -4.49 -13.92
C SER A 414 7.98 -3.53 -13.51
N ALA A 415 8.82 -3.95 -12.57
CA ALA A 415 9.91 -3.12 -12.04
C ALA A 415 11.00 -2.75 -13.06
N ASN A 416 11.04 -3.37 -14.24
CA ASN A 416 12.11 -3.16 -15.20
C ASN A 416 11.52 -2.46 -16.42
N GLY A 417 11.66 -1.14 -16.49
CA GLY A 417 11.23 -0.27 -17.59
C GLY A 417 11.86 -0.59 -18.95
N GLY A 418 11.63 -1.79 -19.46
CA GLY A 418 11.84 -2.12 -20.86
C GLY A 418 10.85 -1.31 -21.70
N THR A 419 11.34 -0.70 -22.76
CA THR A 419 10.63 0.20 -23.68
C THR A 419 9.51 -0.46 -24.50
N ASP A 420 8.98 -1.62 -24.09
CA ASP A 420 7.83 -2.22 -24.73
C ASP A 420 6.57 -1.54 -24.19
N ALA A 421 5.98 -0.68 -25.01
CA ALA A 421 4.72 0.02 -24.75
C ALA A 421 3.47 -0.91 -24.68
N ARG A 422 3.63 -2.17 -24.25
CA ARG A 422 2.58 -3.14 -23.90
C ARG A 422 2.85 -3.75 -22.51
N ALA A 423 3.35 -2.92 -21.58
CA ALA A 423 4.07 -3.28 -20.36
C ALA A 423 3.26 -3.90 -19.20
N ALA A 424 1.94 -4.07 -19.34
CA ALA A 424 1.06 -4.51 -18.24
C ALA A 424 1.40 -5.89 -17.64
N TYR A 425 2.20 -6.73 -18.30
CA TYR A 425 2.56 -8.06 -17.79
C TYR A 425 3.80 -8.06 -16.93
N VAL A 426 3.71 -8.72 -15.77
CA VAL A 426 4.93 -9.09 -15.04
C VAL A 426 5.36 -10.50 -15.39
N ARG A 427 6.58 -10.64 -15.92
CA ARG A 427 7.18 -11.95 -16.23
C ARG A 427 7.25 -12.83 -14.98
N LEU A 428 6.68 -14.03 -15.07
CA LEU A 428 6.78 -15.09 -14.07
C LEU A 428 7.69 -16.20 -14.62
N GLY A 429 9.02 -15.97 -14.67
CA GLY A 429 9.99 -16.96 -15.17
C GLY A 429 10.61 -16.67 -16.54
N ARG A 430 11.36 -17.63 -17.10
CA ARG A 430 12.29 -17.42 -18.23
C ARG A 430 11.64 -17.31 -19.60
N ASN A 431 10.33 -17.52 -19.76
CA ASN A 431 9.80 -17.80 -21.10
C ASN A 431 8.48 -17.17 -21.52
N THR A 432 8.08 -15.98 -21.04
CA THR A 432 6.93 -15.32 -21.70
C THR A 432 6.78 -13.81 -21.60
N ARG A 433 6.23 -13.30 -22.70
CA ARG A 433 5.00 -12.48 -22.69
C ARG A 433 3.80 -13.44 -22.66
N GLY A 434 3.01 -13.51 -21.56
CA GLY A 434 1.81 -14.36 -21.49
C GLY A 434 1.85 -15.80 -20.92
N ASP A 435 2.78 -16.22 -20.04
CA ASP A 435 2.63 -17.51 -19.33
C ASP A 435 2.07 -17.23 -17.94
N THR A 436 1.14 -18.09 -17.56
CA THR A 436 0.64 -18.22 -16.22
C THR A 436 1.62 -18.99 -15.34
N LEU A 437 1.59 -18.74 -14.03
CA LEU A 437 2.30 -19.57 -13.06
C LEU A 437 1.33 -20.56 -12.44
N THR A 438 1.52 -21.85 -12.69
CA THR A 438 0.73 -22.92 -12.04
C THR A 438 1.42 -23.37 -10.76
N LEU A 439 0.68 -23.40 -9.65
CA LEU A 439 1.07 -23.87 -8.33
C LEU A 439 0.44 -25.25 -8.04
N GLY A 440 1.24 -26.17 -7.52
CA GLY A 440 0.81 -27.48 -7.03
C GLY A 440 0.21 -27.43 -5.62
N PRO A 441 -0.09 -28.62 -5.02
CA PRO A 441 -0.80 -28.73 -3.74
C PRO A 441 -0.07 -28.19 -2.51
N ASP A 442 1.26 -28.05 -2.56
CA ASP A 442 2.09 -27.55 -1.45
C ASP A 442 2.99 -26.40 -1.88
N GLU A 443 2.49 -25.57 -2.79
CA GLU A 443 3.25 -24.52 -3.43
C GLU A 443 2.56 -23.17 -3.30
N PHE A 444 3.38 -22.16 -3.05
CA PHE A 444 2.93 -20.80 -2.82
C PHE A 444 3.71 -19.85 -3.72
N PHE A 445 3.10 -18.70 -4.00
CA PHE A 445 3.77 -17.61 -4.68
C PHE A 445 3.85 -16.39 -3.76
N CYS A 446 5.02 -15.78 -3.65
CA CYS A 446 5.29 -14.74 -2.67
C CYS A 446 5.92 -13.50 -3.33
N LEU A 447 5.36 -12.32 -3.04
CA LEU A 447 5.77 -11.04 -3.59
C LEU A 447 6.14 -10.04 -2.50
N GLY A 448 7.02 -9.10 -2.82
CA GLY A 448 7.27 -7.97 -1.94
C GLY A 448 6.23 -6.88 -2.15
N ASP A 449 5.88 -6.20 -1.06
CA ASP A 449 5.05 -5.01 -1.13
C ASP A 449 5.82 -3.87 -1.84
N ASN A 450 7.15 -3.87 -1.86
CA ASN A 450 7.90 -2.93 -2.66
C ASN A 450 8.31 -3.52 -4.01
N SER A 451 7.39 -3.44 -5.00
CA SER A 451 7.57 -4.12 -6.29
C SER A 451 8.88 -3.78 -7.01
N PRO A 452 9.33 -2.50 -7.09
CA PRO A 452 10.61 -2.17 -7.74
C PRO A 452 11.87 -2.54 -6.97
N ARG A 453 11.78 -2.85 -5.67
CA ARG A 453 12.95 -3.19 -4.82
C ARG A 453 12.87 -4.56 -4.18
N SER A 454 12.02 -5.42 -4.71
CA SER A 454 11.81 -6.76 -4.17
C SER A 454 12.45 -7.82 -5.04
N SER A 455 13.44 -8.53 -4.49
CA SER A 455 13.91 -9.81 -5.04
C SER A 455 12.93 -10.91 -4.64
N ASP A 456 11.78 -10.96 -5.30
CA ASP A 456 10.69 -11.90 -5.07
C ASP A 456 10.45 -12.83 -6.25
N GLY A 457 9.40 -13.67 -6.14
CA GLY A 457 9.14 -14.77 -7.07
C GLY A 457 9.12 -14.38 -8.55
N ARG A 458 8.88 -13.11 -8.89
CA ARG A 458 8.89 -12.60 -10.27
C ARG A 458 10.27 -12.63 -10.91
N TYR A 459 11.33 -12.48 -10.12
CA TYR A 459 12.69 -12.25 -10.62
C TYR A 459 13.66 -13.39 -10.33
N TRP A 460 13.18 -14.48 -9.75
CA TRP A 460 13.96 -15.65 -9.38
C TRP A 460 14.41 -16.41 -10.64
N ARG A 461 15.72 -16.55 -10.84
CA ARG A 461 16.31 -17.13 -12.06
C ARG A 461 16.98 -18.49 -11.85
N GLN A 462 17.08 -18.93 -10.61
CA GLN A 462 17.71 -20.19 -10.24
C GLN A 462 17.01 -20.73 -8.99
N ILE A 463 17.22 -22.00 -8.69
CA ILE A 463 16.79 -22.63 -7.45
C ILE A 463 17.94 -23.50 -6.94
N ASP A 464 18.06 -23.63 -5.63
CA ASP A 464 19.05 -24.52 -5.05
C ASP A 464 18.78 -25.98 -5.50
N PRO A 465 19.78 -26.74 -5.97
CA PRO A 465 19.57 -28.10 -6.47
C PRO A 465 18.92 -29.05 -5.47
N TRP A 466 19.21 -28.91 -4.18
CA TRP A 466 18.59 -29.73 -3.14
C TRP A 466 17.13 -29.36 -2.94
N VAL A 467 16.82 -28.06 -2.96
CA VAL A 467 15.44 -27.57 -2.90
C VAL A 467 14.64 -28.09 -4.10
N ALA A 468 15.22 -28.02 -5.31
CA ALA A 468 14.64 -28.53 -6.54
C ALA A 468 14.30 -30.03 -6.43
N TYR A 469 15.33 -30.86 -6.20
CA TYR A 469 15.23 -32.32 -6.14
C TYR A 469 14.19 -32.82 -5.14
N ARG A 470 14.05 -32.14 -4.00
CA ARG A 470 13.21 -32.60 -2.92
C ARG A 470 11.76 -32.09 -3.01
N ASN A 471 11.47 -31.02 -3.77
CA ASN A 471 10.15 -30.36 -3.78
C ASN A 471 9.40 -30.48 -5.11
N PHE A 472 10.11 -30.61 -6.22
CA PHE A 472 9.52 -30.50 -7.54
C PHE A 472 9.76 -31.77 -8.35
N ASP A 473 8.80 -32.11 -9.20
CA ASP A 473 8.91 -33.22 -10.14
C ASP A 473 10.07 -33.02 -11.12
N ALA A 474 10.62 -34.13 -11.61
CA ALA A 474 11.72 -34.11 -12.56
C ALA A 474 11.36 -33.29 -13.82
N GLY A 475 12.12 -32.23 -14.08
CA GLY A 475 11.92 -31.33 -15.22
C GLY A 475 11.13 -30.05 -14.92
N ARG A 476 10.55 -29.90 -13.72
CA ARG A 476 9.94 -28.63 -13.28
C ARG A 476 10.97 -27.80 -12.53
N ASP A 477 11.23 -26.58 -13.02
CA ASP A 477 12.31 -25.74 -12.49
C ASP A 477 11.98 -25.03 -11.17
N GLY A 478 10.69 -24.99 -10.79
CA GLY A 478 10.22 -24.41 -9.53
C GLY A 478 10.50 -22.91 -9.39
N LEU A 479 10.79 -22.21 -10.49
CA LEU A 479 11.17 -20.79 -10.45
C LEU A 479 10.02 -19.93 -9.91
N GLY A 480 10.34 -19.05 -8.97
CA GLY A 480 9.38 -18.17 -8.33
C GLY A 480 8.52 -18.81 -7.24
N ILE A 481 8.56 -20.14 -7.10
CA ILE A 481 7.68 -20.89 -6.21
C ILE A 481 8.33 -21.08 -4.83
N VAL A 482 7.52 -20.94 -3.78
CA VAL A 482 7.87 -21.24 -2.39
C VAL A 482 7.15 -22.52 -1.95
N PRO A 483 7.86 -23.65 -1.81
CA PRO A 483 7.27 -24.87 -1.27
C PRO A 483 6.90 -24.74 0.20
N ARG A 484 5.81 -25.37 0.63
CA ARG A 484 5.26 -25.33 2.00
C ARG A 484 6.32 -25.52 3.07
N ARG A 485 7.17 -26.53 2.90
CA ARG A 485 8.21 -26.89 3.89
C ARG A 485 9.28 -25.83 4.12
N LEU A 486 9.36 -24.82 3.25
CA LEU A 486 10.27 -23.69 3.44
C LEU A 486 9.63 -22.58 4.27
N LEU A 487 8.30 -22.59 4.47
CA LEU A 487 7.62 -21.65 5.34
C LEU A 487 8.10 -21.83 6.78
N ILE A 488 8.46 -20.72 7.43
CA ILE A 488 8.90 -20.67 8.83
C ILE A 488 7.73 -20.24 9.71
N GLY A 489 6.98 -19.22 9.28
CA GLY A 489 5.90 -18.66 10.09
C GLY A 489 5.30 -17.38 9.54
N LYS A 490 4.38 -16.80 10.31
CA LYS A 490 3.65 -15.57 9.98
C LYS A 490 4.18 -14.39 10.76
N ALA A 491 4.61 -13.33 10.08
CA ALA A 491 4.90 -12.06 10.72
C ALA A 491 3.58 -11.39 11.12
N PHE A 492 3.46 -10.95 12.37
CA PHE A 492 2.18 -10.44 12.90
C PHE A 492 2.27 -9.09 13.61
N PHE A 493 3.44 -8.67 14.07
CA PHE A 493 3.56 -7.43 14.84
C PHE A 493 4.92 -6.77 14.65
N VAL A 494 4.92 -5.45 14.39
CA VAL A 494 6.11 -4.60 14.51
C VAL A 494 6.18 -4.15 15.96
N TYR A 495 7.04 -4.80 16.75
CA TYR A 495 7.15 -4.57 18.20
C TYR A 495 8.18 -3.51 18.57
N PHE A 496 9.05 -3.14 17.64
CA PHE A 496 10.00 -2.06 17.82
C PHE A 496 10.35 -1.48 16.46
N PRO A 497 9.61 -0.45 15.99
CA PRO A 497 9.95 0.27 14.78
C PRO A 497 11.33 0.90 14.93
N ALA A 498 11.93 1.28 13.81
CA ALA A 498 13.25 1.89 13.88
C ALA A 498 13.26 3.10 14.85
N PRO A 499 14.17 3.14 15.84
CA PRO A 499 14.15 4.18 16.86
C PRO A 499 14.54 5.53 16.28
N PHE A 500 14.05 6.62 16.88
CA PHE A 500 14.53 7.96 16.54
C PHE A 500 15.95 8.16 17.06
N PRO A 501 16.84 8.77 16.27
CA PRO A 501 18.13 9.23 16.76
C PRO A 501 17.93 10.46 17.66
N LEU A 502 18.54 10.47 18.84
CA LEU A 502 18.69 11.71 19.60
C LEU A 502 19.89 12.51 19.08
N TYR A 503 19.65 13.79 18.80
CA TYR A 503 20.61 14.85 18.45
C TYR A 503 22.09 14.43 18.46
N GLY A 504 22.66 14.18 17.28
CA GLY A 504 24.10 14.02 17.06
C GLY A 504 24.76 12.81 17.75
N ASN A 505 24.04 12.04 18.58
CA ASN A 505 24.63 11.01 19.43
C ASN A 505 24.14 9.61 19.04
N ARG A 506 25.07 8.76 18.59
CA ARG A 506 24.78 7.43 18.03
C ARG A 506 24.26 6.40 19.06
N MET A 507 24.30 6.71 20.36
CA MET A 507 23.94 5.76 21.44
C MET A 507 22.60 6.04 22.13
N ALA A 508 21.97 7.20 21.90
CA ALA A 508 20.72 7.55 22.55
C ALA A 508 19.54 7.29 21.58
N PHE A 509 18.78 6.23 21.86
CA PHE A 509 17.65 5.78 21.03
C PHE A 509 16.32 6.09 21.72
N VAL A 510 15.44 6.84 21.06
CA VAL A 510 14.05 6.99 21.52
C VAL A 510 13.20 5.95 20.79
N PRO A 511 12.54 5.02 21.50
CA PRO A 511 11.60 4.09 20.88
C PRO A 511 10.49 4.83 20.15
N ASP A 512 10.17 4.37 18.96
CA ASP A 512 9.08 4.93 18.16
C ASP A 512 7.76 4.21 18.49
N PHE A 513 7.25 4.45 19.70
CA PHE A 513 6.03 3.78 20.18
C PHE A 513 4.79 4.09 19.31
N GLY A 514 4.77 5.23 18.63
CA GLY A 514 3.67 5.64 17.75
C GLY A 514 3.55 4.79 16.48
N ASN A 515 4.59 4.06 16.09
CA ASN A 515 4.61 3.23 14.89
C ASN A 515 4.54 1.71 15.19
N LEU A 516 4.33 1.33 16.45
CA LEU A 516 3.98 -0.05 16.82
C LEU A 516 2.66 -0.44 16.16
N ARG A 517 2.64 -1.56 15.45
CA ARG A 517 1.45 -1.94 14.67
C ARG A 517 1.39 -3.43 14.38
N PHE A 518 0.17 -3.92 14.22
CA PHE A 518 -0.06 -5.25 13.64
C PHE A 518 0.32 -5.24 12.16
N ILE A 519 0.83 -6.38 11.72
CA ILE A 519 1.13 -6.64 10.32
C ILE A 519 -0.13 -7.27 9.72
N HIS A 520 -0.61 -6.67 8.64
CA HIS A 520 -1.85 -7.07 7.97
C HIS A 520 -1.57 -7.73 6.64
#